data_AF-A0A2E0RQL4-F1
#
_entry.id   AF-A0A2E0RQL4-F1
#
_cell.length_a   1.000
_cell.length_b   1.000
_cell.length_c   1.000
_cell.angle_alpha   90.00
_cell.angle_beta   90.00
_cell.angle_gamma   90.00
#
_symmetry.space_group_name_H-M   'P 1'
#
loop_
_entity.id
_entity.type
_entity.pdbx_description
1 polymer ?
#
loop_
_entity_poly.entity_id
_entity_poly.type
_entity_poly.pdbx_seq_one_letter_code
_entity_poly.pdbx_strand_id
1 'polypeptide(L)'
;MNHPIDRRAPASETWLEVVAAVDYLSRGHRPGFSVWDAVEEALRWYTAHLVAGDDDALAAMAAAELPWDDPDPLRTALERLVAHQPPTDDGGGTSAEAIHVALTDWLRAMAHDYNDGHRFALKLIPVPGYPTTQGTV
;
A
#
# COMPACT_ATOMS: atom_id res chain seq x y z
N MET A 1 -30.70 -6.95 8.76
CA MET A 1 -29.84 -5.75 8.67
C MET A 1 -28.58 -6.16 7.92
N ASN A 2 -28.40 -5.66 6.69
CA ASN A 2 -27.24 -6.01 5.86
C ASN A 2 -26.06 -5.13 6.27
N HIS A 3 -24.99 -5.74 6.79
CA HIS A 3 -23.71 -5.05 6.89
C HIS A 3 -23.16 -4.84 5.47
N PRO A 4 -22.74 -3.62 5.10
CA PRO A 4 -21.99 -3.42 3.87
C PRO A 4 -20.67 -4.17 4.02
N ILE A 5 -20.45 -5.18 3.17
CA ILE A 5 -19.16 -5.85 3.05
C ILE A 5 -18.20 -4.79 2.56
N ASP A 6 -17.37 -4.29 3.47
CA ASP A 6 -16.23 -3.44 3.17
C ASP A 6 -15.31 -4.26 2.25
N ARG A 7 -15.38 -4.00 0.94
CA ARG A 7 -14.68 -4.80 -0.08
C ARG A 7 -13.19 -4.41 -0.12
N ARG A 8 -12.46 -4.68 0.96
CA ARG A 8 -10.99 -4.69 0.91
C ARG A 8 -10.57 -5.81 -0.03
N ALA A 9 -9.66 -5.50 -0.96
CA ALA A 9 -9.09 -6.51 -1.82
C ALA A 9 -8.26 -7.48 -0.96
N PRO A 10 -8.24 -8.79 -1.25
CA PRO A 10 -7.35 -9.70 -0.54
C PRO A 10 -5.91 -9.22 -0.69
N ALA A 11 -5.09 -9.41 0.35
CA ALA A 11 -3.71 -8.91 0.40
C ALA A 11 -2.87 -9.29 -0.84
N SER A 12 -3.12 -10.48 -1.40
CA SER A 12 -2.50 -10.95 -2.65
C SER A 12 -2.84 -10.09 -3.87
N GLU A 13 -4.07 -9.59 -4.00
CA GLU A 13 -4.47 -8.67 -5.07
C GLU A 13 -3.80 -7.31 -4.90
N THR A 14 -3.66 -6.81 -3.67
CA THR A 14 -2.97 -5.55 -3.39
C THR A 14 -1.51 -5.62 -3.79
N TRP A 15 -0.80 -6.70 -3.43
CA TRP A 15 0.59 -6.87 -3.84
C TRP A 15 0.77 -7.00 -5.35
N LEU A 16 -0.13 -7.70 -6.05
CA LEU A 16 -0.10 -7.75 -7.51
C LEU A 16 -0.29 -6.37 -8.13
N GLU A 17 -1.18 -5.56 -7.57
CA GLU A 17 -1.40 -4.19 -8.01
C GLU A 17 -0.20 -3.29 -7.73
N VAL A 18 0.47 -3.43 -6.58
CA VAL A 18 1.72 -2.73 -6.27
C VAL A 18 2.81 -3.08 -7.29
N VAL A 19 3.00 -4.37 -7.59
CA VAL A 19 4.00 -4.79 -8.58
C VAL A 19 3.68 -4.22 -9.97
N ALA A 20 2.41 -4.23 -10.38
CA ALA A 20 1.98 -3.65 -11.65
C ALA A 20 2.21 -2.12 -11.69
N ALA A 21 1.91 -1.42 -10.59
CA ALA A 21 2.14 0.02 -10.46
C ALA A 21 3.62 0.36 -10.55
N VAL A 22 4.48 -0.38 -9.84
CA VAL A 22 5.93 -0.18 -9.87
C VAL A 22 6.50 -0.46 -11.26
N ASP A 23 6.08 -1.53 -11.93
CA ASP A 23 6.51 -1.81 -13.31
C ASP A 23 6.11 -0.68 -14.27
N TYR A 24 4.89 -0.16 -14.14
CA TYR A 24 4.42 0.97 -14.93
C TYR A 24 5.23 2.25 -14.67
N LEU A 25 5.37 2.64 -13.40
CA LEU A 25 6.06 3.85 -12.99
C LEU A 25 7.55 3.79 -13.33
N SER A 26 8.20 2.66 -13.11
CA SER A 26 9.64 2.49 -13.37
C SER A 26 10.01 2.65 -14.85
N ARG A 27 9.09 2.35 -15.76
CA ARG A 27 9.31 2.46 -17.22
C ARG A 27 9.07 3.86 -17.77
N GLY A 28 8.18 4.64 -17.16
CA GLY A 28 7.69 5.89 -17.76
C GLY A 28 7.88 7.15 -16.93
N HIS A 29 7.79 7.05 -15.60
CA HIS A 29 7.61 8.22 -14.73
C HIS A 29 8.70 8.36 -13.67
N ARG A 30 9.17 7.24 -13.11
CA ARG A 30 10.16 7.19 -12.02
C ARG A 30 11.22 6.12 -12.30
N PRO A 31 12.19 6.37 -13.20
CA PRO A 31 13.21 5.39 -13.55
C PRO A 31 13.96 4.85 -12.32
N GLY A 32 14.05 3.53 -12.21
CA GLY A 32 14.71 2.85 -11.09
C GLY A 32 13.85 2.66 -9.84
N PHE A 33 12.59 3.14 -9.83
CA PHE A 33 11.66 2.96 -8.72
C PHE A 33 11.31 1.48 -8.54
N SER A 34 11.46 0.98 -7.32
CA SER A 34 11.30 -0.43 -6.95
C SER A 34 10.10 -0.66 -6.03
N VAL A 35 9.77 -1.93 -5.79
CA VAL A 35 8.72 -2.31 -4.82
C VAL A 35 9.07 -1.85 -3.42
N TRP A 36 10.36 -1.81 -3.07
CA TRP A 36 10.79 -1.36 -1.75
C TRP A 36 10.62 0.15 -1.59
N ASP A 37 10.87 0.92 -2.65
CA ASP A 37 10.60 2.36 -2.65
C ASP A 37 9.10 2.64 -2.52
N ALA A 38 8.24 1.84 -3.17
CA ALA A 38 6.79 1.94 -3.02
C ALA A 38 6.32 1.65 -1.59
N VAL A 39 6.85 0.58 -0.97
CA VAL A 39 6.52 0.23 0.43
C VAL A 39 6.99 1.32 1.38
N GLU A 40 8.23 1.78 1.22
CA GLU A 40 8.81 2.83 2.04
C GLU A 40 7.99 4.13 1.90
N GLU A 41 7.69 4.56 0.68
CA GLU A 41 6.87 5.75 0.42
C GLU A 41 5.46 5.66 0.99
N ALA A 42 4.81 4.51 0.84
CA ALA A 42 3.49 4.25 1.42
C ALA A 42 3.52 4.37 2.95
N LEU A 43 4.49 3.73 3.61
CA LEU A 43 4.65 3.79 5.06
C LEU A 43 5.00 5.18 5.56
N ARG A 44 5.80 5.90 4.79
CA ARG A 44 6.18 7.30 5.05
C ARG A 44 4.94 8.19 5.09
N TRP A 45 4.09 8.10 4.07
CA TRP A 45 2.83 8.85 4.00
C TRP A 45 1.87 8.44 5.11
N TYR A 46 1.71 7.15 5.34
CA TYR A 46 0.83 6.64 6.39
C TYR A 46 1.22 7.19 7.78
N THR A 47 2.52 7.14 8.11
CA THR A 47 3.02 7.67 9.39
C THR A 47 2.83 9.18 9.48
N ALA A 48 3.04 9.91 8.38
CA ALA A 48 2.81 11.35 8.35
C ALA A 48 1.34 11.69 8.64
N HIS A 49 0.38 10.94 8.08
CA HIS A 49 -1.05 11.10 8.40
C HIS A 49 -1.37 10.74 9.85
N LEU A 50 -0.71 9.73 10.44
CA LEU A 50 -0.89 9.43 11.86
C LEU A 50 -0.46 10.58 12.77
N VAL A 51 0.61 11.29 12.40
CA VAL A 51 1.13 12.44 13.17
C VAL A 51 0.28 13.69 12.93
N ALA A 52 -0.16 13.91 11.69
CA ALA A 52 -0.89 15.11 11.28
C ALA A 52 -2.41 15.06 11.56
N GLY A 53 -3.00 13.86 11.69
CA GLY A 53 -4.45 13.69 11.73
C GLY A 53 -5.10 13.99 10.37
N ASP A 54 -6.26 14.65 10.39
CA ASP A 54 -7.04 14.99 9.19
C ASP A 54 -6.52 16.24 8.44
N ASP A 55 -5.35 16.76 8.80
CA ASP A 55 -4.75 17.94 8.14
C ASP A 55 -3.77 17.50 7.04
N ASP A 56 -4.27 17.46 5.80
CA ASP A 56 -3.50 17.10 4.60
C ASP A 56 -2.25 17.96 4.40
N ALA A 57 -2.31 19.25 4.77
CA ALA A 57 -1.17 20.16 4.62
C ALA A 57 -0.09 19.83 5.65
N LEU A 58 -0.49 19.53 6.88
CA LEU A 58 0.41 19.07 7.93
C LEU A 58 0.99 17.68 7.61
N ALA A 59 0.21 16.78 7.01
CA ALA A 59 0.67 15.46 6.59
C ALA A 59 1.73 15.59 5.48
N ALA A 60 1.51 16.46 4.50
CA ALA A 60 2.49 16.75 3.45
C ALA A 60 3.79 17.35 4.01
N MET A 61 3.68 18.26 4.98
CA MET A 61 4.85 18.83 5.68
C MET A 61 5.60 17.78 6.49
N ALA A 62 4.89 16.95 7.26
CA ALA A 62 5.49 15.86 8.04
C ALA A 62 6.18 14.82 7.12
N ALA A 63 5.60 14.54 5.95
CA ALA A 63 6.21 13.68 4.95
C ALA A 63 7.51 14.28 4.36
N ALA A 64 7.58 15.61 4.22
CA ALA A 64 8.74 16.32 3.68
C ALA A 64 9.89 16.49 4.67
N GLU A 65 9.58 16.58 5.98
CA GLU A 65 10.55 16.65 7.10
C GLU A 65 11.31 15.33 7.33
N LEU A 66 10.91 14.25 6.64
CA LEU A 66 11.55 12.94 6.79
C LEU A 66 12.95 12.98 6.16
N PRO A 67 13.98 12.46 6.86
CA PRO A 67 15.36 12.61 6.45
C PRO A 67 15.62 11.92 5.10
N TRP A 68 15.99 12.73 4.09
CA TRP A 68 16.29 12.28 2.74
C TRP A 68 17.65 11.56 2.61
N ASP A 69 18.52 11.71 3.63
CA ASP A 69 19.87 11.13 3.68
C ASP A 69 19.93 9.81 4.47
N ASP A 70 18.79 9.12 4.63
CA ASP A 70 18.76 7.83 5.31
C ASP A 70 19.44 6.74 4.45
N PRO A 71 20.48 6.05 4.95
CA PRO A 71 21.10 4.95 4.23
C PRO A 71 20.19 3.72 4.08
N ASP A 72 19.14 3.60 4.89
CA ASP A 72 18.14 2.52 4.84
C ASP A 72 16.73 3.07 5.18
N PRO A 73 16.11 3.82 4.25
CA PRO A 73 14.85 4.53 4.51
C PRO A 73 13.70 3.56 4.79
N LEU A 74 13.73 2.35 4.22
CA LEU A 74 12.72 1.33 4.46
C LEU A 74 12.76 0.85 5.91
N ARG A 75 13.96 0.59 6.47
CA ARG A 75 14.10 0.22 7.88
C ARG A 75 13.53 1.30 8.78
N THR A 76 13.89 2.55 8.54
CA THR A 76 13.41 3.68 9.36
C THR A 76 11.89 3.84 9.26
N ALA A 77 11.30 3.67 8.09
CA ALA A 77 9.84 3.71 7.92
C ALA A 77 9.15 2.58 8.70
N LEU A 78 9.70 1.37 8.69
CA LEU A 78 9.18 0.23 9.46
C LEU A 78 9.33 0.43 10.97
N GLU A 79 10.49 0.91 11.43
CA GLU A 79 10.72 1.22 12.86
C GLU A 79 9.73 2.28 13.35
N ARG A 80 9.48 3.31 12.55
CA ARG A 80 8.47 4.34 12.86
C ARG A 80 7.06 3.77 12.89
N LEU A 81 6.69 2.90 11.94
CA LEU A 81 5.39 2.24 11.96
C LEU A 81 5.20 1.46 13.27
N VAL A 82 6.18 0.65 13.66
CA VAL A 82 6.14 -0.13 14.91
C VAL A 82 6.08 0.77 16.14
N ALA A 83 6.76 1.91 16.13
CA ALA A 83 6.71 2.87 17.24
C ALA A 83 5.32 3.52 17.41
N HIS A 84 4.61 3.78 16.31
CA HIS A 84 3.26 4.38 16.35
C HIS A 84 2.15 3.33 16.50
N GLN A 85 2.40 2.09 16.12
CA GLN A 85 1.48 0.96 16.23
C GLN A 85 2.22 -0.26 16.77
N PRO A 86 2.49 -0.28 18.09
CA PRO A 86 3.09 -1.44 18.72
C PRO A 86 2.17 -2.65 18.54
N PRO A 87 2.72 -3.84 18.27
CA PRO A 87 1.91 -5.06 18.15
C PRO A 87 1.14 -5.28 19.46
N THR A 88 -0.19 -5.36 19.36
CA THR A 88 -1.07 -5.67 20.51
C THR A 88 -1.44 -7.15 20.53
N ASP A 89 -1.42 -7.78 21.70
CA ASP A 89 -1.84 -9.18 21.89
C ASP A 89 -3.34 -9.41 21.62
N ASP A 90 -4.14 -8.34 21.59
CA ASP A 90 -5.61 -8.41 21.65
C ASP A 90 -6.30 -8.46 20.28
N GLY A 91 -5.57 -8.69 19.18
CA GLY A 91 -6.13 -8.70 17.82
C GLY A 91 -6.53 -7.31 17.29
N GLY A 92 -6.12 -6.24 17.98
CA GLY A 92 -6.13 -4.88 17.46
C GLY A 92 -5.19 -4.73 16.26
N GLY A 93 -5.46 -3.72 15.41
CA GLY A 93 -4.85 -3.51 14.10
C GLY A 93 -3.37 -3.86 14.04
N THR A 94 -3.05 -4.92 13.31
CA THR A 94 -1.68 -5.42 13.19
C THR A 94 -0.85 -4.52 12.28
N SER A 95 0.48 -4.55 12.39
CA SER A 95 1.37 -3.86 11.44
C SER A 95 1.08 -4.29 9.98
N ALA A 96 0.58 -5.52 9.76
CA ALA A 96 0.16 -5.98 8.45
C ALA A 96 -1.08 -5.25 7.91
N GLU A 97 -2.05 -4.94 8.78
CA GLU A 97 -3.22 -4.13 8.40
C GLU A 97 -2.80 -2.71 8.03
N ALA A 98 -1.88 -2.13 8.81
CA ALA A 98 -1.38 -0.80 8.55
C ALA A 98 -0.58 -0.70 7.25
N ILE A 99 0.27 -1.70 6.97
CA ILE A 99 0.94 -1.84 5.68
C ILE A 99 -0.09 -1.95 4.55
N HIS A 100 -1.15 -2.74 4.73
CA HIS A 100 -2.18 -2.91 3.71
C HIS A 100 -2.94 -1.61 3.42
N VAL A 101 -3.31 -0.85 4.47
CA VAL A 101 -3.95 0.46 4.34
C VAL A 101 -3.01 1.44 3.64
N ALA A 102 -1.76 1.53 4.10
CA ALA A 102 -0.74 2.40 3.50
C ALA A 102 -0.56 2.13 2.00
N LEU A 103 -0.42 0.85 1.61
CA LEU A 103 -0.28 0.46 0.21
C LEU A 103 -1.55 0.73 -0.61
N THR A 104 -2.73 0.57 -0.02
CA THR A 104 -4.00 0.86 -0.71
C THR A 104 -4.15 2.34 -1.01
N ASP A 105 -3.81 3.22 -0.06
CA ASP A 105 -3.87 4.66 -0.25
C ASP A 105 -2.78 5.14 -1.21
N TRP A 106 -1.56 4.59 -1.11
CA TRP A 106 -0.50 4.84 -2.08
C TRP A 106 -0.91 4.45 -3.50
N LEU A 107 -1.53 3.28 -3.70
CA LEU A 107 -2.05 2.84 -4.99
C LEU A 107 -3.12 3.78 -5.55
N ARG A 108 -4.02 4.27 -4.69
CA ARG A 108 -5.06 5.24 -5.10
C ARG A 108 -4.44 6.54 -5.57
N ALA A 109 -3.45 7.06 -4.85
CA ALA A 109 -2.72 8.26 -5.23
C ALA A 109 -1.95 8.06 -6.54
N MET A 110 -1.18 6.98 -6.67
CA MET A 110 -0.44 6.70 -7.91
C MET A 110 -1.36 6.51 -9.11
N ALA A 111 -2.51 5.85 -8.92
CA ALA A 111 -3.49 5.70 -9.98
C ALA A 111 -4.03 7.07 -10.41
N HIS A 112 -4.34 7.95 -9.45
CA HIS A 112 -4.80 9.30 -9.73
C HIS A 112 -3.76 10.13 -10.49
N ASP A 113 -2.51 10.13 -10.03
CA ASP A 113 -1.46 10.99 -10.56
C ASP A 113 -0.88 10.49 -11.89
N TYR A 114 -0.82 9.18 -12.11
CA TYR A 114 -0.09 8.57 -13.23
C TYR A 114 -0.93 7.67 -14.13
N ASN A 115 -2.17 7.34 -13.78
CA ASN A 115 -2.99 6.40 -14.56
C ASN A 115 -4.46 6.83 -14.68
N ASP A 116 -4.75 8.13 -14.63
CA ASP A 116 -6.11 8.70 -14.75
C ASP A 116 -7.15 8.09 -13.79
N GLY A 117 -6.70 7.63 -12.62
CA GLY A 117 -7.50 6.94 -11.62
C GLY A 117 -7.77 5.46 -11.92
N HIS A 118 -7.20 4.89 -12.98
CA HIS A 118 -7.31 3.46 -13.30
C HIS A 118 -6.38 2.60 -12.44
N ARG A 119 -6.86 1.39 -12.12
CA ARG A 119 -6.05 0.35 -11.46
C ARG A 119 -4.94 -0.13 -12.39
N PHE A 120 -3.78 -0.43 -11.81
CA PHE A 120 -2.61 -0.92 -12.56
C PHE A 120 -2.72 -2.41 -12.92
N ALA A 121 -3.34 -3.21 -12.05
CA ALA A 121 -3.62 -4.61 -12.33
C ALA A 121 -5.06 -4.80 -12.79
N LEU A 122 -5.23 -5.52 -13.91
CA LEU A 122 -6.54 -6.02 -14.31
C LEU A 122 -6.99 -7.05 -13.27
N LYS A 123 -8.25 -6.94 -12.84
CA LYS A 123 -8.88 -7.98 -12.03
C LYS A 123 -8.76 -9.30 -12.81
N LEU A 124 -8.17 -10.33 -12.22
CA LEU A 124 -8.16 -11.67 -12.81
C LEU A 124 -9.62 -12.11 -12.94
N ILE A 125 -10.21 -11.90 -14.11
CA ILE A 125 -11.51 -12.48 -14.43
C ILE A 125 -11.24 -13.98 -14.57
N PRO A 126 -11.88 -14.87 -13.79
CA PRO A 126 -11.78 -16.29 -14.03
C PRO A 126 -12.19 -16.56 -15.47
N VAL A 127 -11.28 -17.07 -16.28
CA VAL A 127 -11.59 -17.44 -17.66
C VAL A 127 -12.61 -18.57 -17.60
N PRO A 128 -13.83 -18.39 -18.12
CA PRO A 128 -14.81 -19.47 -18.16
C PRO A 128 -14.25 -20.60 -19.03
N GLY A 129 -13.93 -21.74 -18.44
CA GLY A 129 -13.47 -22.93 -19.17
C GLY A 129 -12.23 -23.63 -18.62
N TYR A 130 -11.54 -23.09 -17.61
CA TYR A 130 -10.49 -23.87 -16.93
C TYR A 130 -11.10 -24.80 -15.89
N PRO A 131 -10.90 -26.13 -15.98
CA PRO A 131 -11.38 -27.05 -14.97
C PRO A 131 -10.60 -26.84 -13.69
N THR A 132 -11.27 -26.31 -12.67
CA THR A 132 -10.78 -26.39 -11.30
C THR A 132 -10.79 -27.86 -10.93
N THR A 133 -9.63 -28.48 -10.82
CA THR A 133 -9.49 -29.82 -10.24
C THR A 133 -9.92 -29.74 -8.79
N GLN A 134 -11.22 -29.93 -8.52
CA GLN A 134 -11.69 -30.32 -7.21
C GLN A 134 -11.22 -31.75 -7.00
N GLY A 135 -10.18 -31.89 -6.19
CA GLY A 135 -9.75 -33.18 -5.65
C GLY A 135 -10.87 -33.74 -4.79
N THR A 136 -11.45 -34.85 -5.26
CA THR A 136 -12.30 -35.72 -4.45
C THR A 136 -11.40 -36.51 -3.52
N VAL A 137 -11.64 -36.42 -2.21
CA VAL A 137 -11.37 -37.50 -1.25
C VAL A 137 -12.68 -37.82 -0.56
#